data_AF-A0A3N5ATZ2-F1
#
_entry.id   AF-A0A3N5ATZ2-F1
#
_cell.length_a   1.000
_cell.length_b   1.000
_cell.length_c   1.000
_cell.angle_alpha   90.00
_cell.angle_beta   90.00
_cell.angle_gamma   90.00
#
_symmetry.space_group_name_H-M   'P 1'
#
loop_
_entity.id
_entity.type
_entity.pdbx_description
1 polymer ?
#
loop_
_entity_poly.entity_id
_entity_poly.type
_entity_poly.pdbx_seq_one_letter_code
_entity_poly.pdbx_strand_id
1 'polypeptide(L)'
;MSLDDLTDAPRRAPEPAPTPDSTPAPAPTPASGPAPAPTPASGPAPAPTPASEPASEPASEPASEPASEPASASAPESASAPEPESASASASAPESASAPEPESASASASAPESASAPEPESASASASAPESASAPEPAPASAPAPASESGSASTPPDTAPASGSAPAPGTGGAKGWAALRPLLLRVHFYAGLLIAPVLFLAAATGLLYAGSWQAERILYSHELTVDRVGEAAVPLSTQVKAAKAAEPQGKVVGVWPAPEADATTRVIMEAPGLAEGETRTVFVDPYTAEVRGQLTTSGDALPLRAWLSEFHASLQLGEFGRNYSELAASWLWIVALGGLALWIGRRRSRKALLVVPDRKATGRRKTLSWHGSIGLWAAVGLVGLSATGLTWSKYAGENIGQLQDRLGGATPALSATLDPGAGASDGGGEHAGHIMPDGTEMTMPMPATDIGVDKAVAAARAAGVTESLRVTLPAKGKGYVVKEADKTLPVHLDSVAVDPADGRIMDELRFADYPLLAQLTRFGIDLHMGLTFGIANQLALAALAVAVMFLIVWGYRMWWMRRPTKDRALSVGRAQPRGAWRRLPVTVLLPFAAVTVVVGWFVPLLGLSLLAFLVVDGALGFATRRRAPKAA
;
A
#
# COMPACT_ATOMS: atom_id res chain seq x y z
N MET A 1 27.17 54.59 36.94
CA MET A 1 27.44 54.47 38.39
C MET A 1 28.22 53.19 38.57
N SER A 2 29.46 53.31 39.04
CA SER A 2 30.57 52.33 39.07
C SER A 2 30.25 51.08 39.92
N LEU A 3 30.71 49.87 39.51
CA LEU A 3 31.83 49.06 40.10
C LEU A 3 31.74 49.01 41.65
N ASP A 4 31.59 47.87 42.34
CA ASP A 4 32.26 46.57 42.25
C ASP A 4 31.39 45.49 42.91
N ASP A 5 31.31 44.27 42.37
CA ASP A 5 31.46 43.05 43.18
C ASP A 5 31.54 41.74 42.36
N LEU A 6 32.46 40.88 42.81
CA LEU A 6 32.53 39.42 42.68
C LEU A 6 32.93 38.75 41.34
N THR A 7 34.25 38.57 41.28
CA THR A 7 35.12 37.60 40.60
C THR A 7 34.63 36.14 40.46
N ASP A 8 34.76 35.65 39.22
CA ASP A 8 35.53 34.46 38.78
C ASP A 8 35.23 33.06 39.37
N ALA A 9 34.69 32.17 38.52
CA ALA A 9 34.74 30.71 38.71
C ALA A 9 34.83 29.98 37.34
N PRO A 10 35.80 29.06 37.15
CA PRO A 10 36.14 28.49 35.83
C PRO A 10 35.50 27.11 35.53
N ARG A 11 35.50 26.79 34.22
CA ARG A 11 35.09 25.50 33.61
C ARG A 11 35.95 24.31 34.06
N ARG A 12 35.33 23.13 34.25
CA ARG A 12 35.99 21.82 34.20
C ARG A 12 35.14 20.75 33.49
N ALA A 13 35.88 19.81 32.88
CA ALA A 13 35.50 18.73 31.97
C ALA A 13 34.74 17.56 32.65
N PRO A 14 34.10 16.66 31.88
CA PRO A 14 33.28 15.57 32.42
C PRO A 14 34.10 14.36 32.90
N GLU A 15 33.74 13.82 34.06
CA GLU A 15 34.26 12.57 34.65
C GLU A 15 33.53 11.31 34.13
N PRO A 16 34.18 10.13 34.15
CA PRO A 16 33.67 8.88 33.59
C PRO A 16 32.79 8.07 34.56
N ALA A 17 31.88 7.27 34.00
CA ALA A 17 30.96 6.39 34.73
C ALA A 17 31.65 5.10 35.25
N PRO A 18 31.26 4.58 36.43
CA PRO A 18 31.79 3.34 36.98
C PRO A 18 31.06 2.08 36.48
N THR A 19 31.83 0.99 36.36
CA THR A 19 31.43 -0.40 36.07
C THR A 19 30.63 -1.05 37.20
N PRO A 20 29.74 -2.02 36.89
CA PRO A 20 29.37 -3.06 37.86
C PRO A 20 29.83 -4.46 37.38
N ASP A 21 30.60 -5.13 38.24
CA ASP A 21 30.90 -6.56 38.16
C ASP A 21 30.43 -7.20 39.47
N SER A 22 29.76 -8.36 39.39
CA SER A 22 29.56 -9.39 40.44
C SER A 22 28.18 -10.08 40.34
N THR A 23 28.20 -11.28 39.78
CA THR A 23 27.20 -12.35 39.85
C THR A 23 27.03 -12.89 41.28
N PRO A 24 25.85 -13.40 41.67
CA PRO A 24 25.77 -14.41 42.73
C PRO A 24 25.28 -15.77 42.18
N ALA A 25 26.02 -16.82 42.54
CA ALA A 25 25.70 -18.24 42.31
C ALA A 25 24.81 -18.82 43.44
N PRO A 26 24.15 -19.99 43.23
CA PRO A 26 23.10 -20.54 44.11
C PRO A 26 23.58 -21.67 45.04
N ALA A 27 22.89 -21.88 46.19
CA ALA A 27 22.89 -23.12 47.00
C ALA A 27 21.96 -22.97 48.24
N PRO A 28 21.55 -24.05 48.97
CA PRO A 28 21.49 -25.48 48.63
C PRO A 28 20.17 -26.21 49.02
N THR A 29 19.99 -27.42 48.49
CA THR A 29 19.08 -28.51 48.93
C THR A 29 19.35 -29.04 50.35
N PRO A 30 18.36 -29.67 51.01
CA PRO A 30 18.63 -30.68 52.04
C PRO A 30 18.10 -32.09 51.68
N ALA A 31 18.80 -33.11 52.19
CA ALA A 31 18.54 -34.54 52.00
C ALA A 31 17.96 -35.22 53.25
N SER A 32 17.03 -36.16 53.02
CA SER A 32 16.71 -37.47 53.65
C SER A 32 16.66 -37.75 55.19
N GLY A 33 15.47 -38.21 55.63
CA GLY A 33 15.21 -39.38 56.53
C GLY A 33 14.65 -39.10 57.95
N PRO A 34 14.01 -40.06 58.69
CA PRO A 34 13.24 -41.29 58.35
C PRO A 34 11.81 -41.33 58.99
N ALA A 35 11.05 -42.44 58.76
CA ALA A 35 9.65 -42.69 59.16
C ALA A 35 9.35 -42.81 60.68
N PRO A 36 8.06 -42.83 61.09
CA PRO A 36 7.44 -44.12 61.48
C PRO A 36 5.95 -44.30 61.11
N ALA A 37 5.53 -45.57 60.95
CA ALA A 37 4.13 -46.06 60.91
C ALA A 37 3.61 -46.32 62.36
N PRO A 38 2.28 -46.52 62.64
CA PRO A 38 1.51 -47.70 62.19
C PRO A 38 0.00 -47.52 61.81
N THR A 39 -0.42 -48.36 60.84
CA THR A 39 -1.70 -49.10 60.56
C THR A 39 -2.85 -49.19 61.60
N PRO A 40 -4.02 -49.87 61.33
CA PRO A 40 -4.83 -50.12 60.10
C PRO A 40 -6.38 -50.10 60.33
N ALA A 41 -7.19 -50.42 59.29
CA ALA A 41 -8.55 -51.02 59.24
C ALA A 41 -9.46 -50.29 58.22
N SER A 42 -10.17 -50.86 57.24
CA SER A 42 -10.61 -52.24 56.92
C SER A 42 -10.88 -52.36 55.41
N GLY A 43 -10.70 -53.56 54.83
CA GLY A 43 -11.17 -53.93 53.48
C GLY A 43 -12.59 -54.56 53.49
N PRO A 44 -12.94 -55.46 52.55
CA PRO A 44 -13.46 -55.10 51.21
C PRO A 44 -14.72 -55.90 50.73
N ALA A 45 -15.26 -55.48 49.56
CA ALA A 45 -16.02 -56.25 48.54
C ALA A 45 -17.50 -56.65 48.82
N PRO A 46 -18.34 -57.11 47.84
CA PRO A 46 -18.08 -57.44 46.43
C PRO A 46 -19.16 -57.01 45.38
N ALA A 47 -18.87 -57.29 44.10
CA ALA A 47 -19.78 -57.29 42.94
C ALA A 47 -20.79 -58.46 42.94
N PRO A 48 -21.78 -58.48 42.02
CA PRO A 48 -21.75 -59.52 40.97
C PRO A 48 -22.33 -59.12 39.58
N THR A 49 -21.88 -59.84 38.54
CA THR A 49 -22.46 -60.07 37.18
C THR A 49 -23.08 -61.50 37.11
N PRO A 50 -23.52 -62.09 35.96
CA PRO A 50 -24.39 -61.69 34.83
C PRO A 50 -25.49 -62.78 34.50
N ALA A 51 -26.35 -62.57 33.48
CA ALA A 51 -27.09 -63.58 32.64
C ALA A 51 -28.34 -62.92 31.98
N SER A 52 -28.94 -63.25 30.83
CA SER A 52 -28.69 -64.05 29.61
C SER A 52 -29.89 -63.78 28.65
N GLU A 53 -29.68 -63.83 27.33
CA GLU A 53 -30.67 -63.89 26.20
C GLU A 53 -31.60 -65.15 26.27
N PRO A 54 -32.64 -65.40 25.38
CA PRO A 54 -32.74 -65.08 23.93
C PRO A 54 -34.14 -64.85 23.25
N ALA A 55 -34.07 -64.43 21.97
CA ALA A 55 -34.88 -64.77 20.75
C ALA A 55 -36.43 -64.68 20.68
N SER A 56 -36.95 -64.07 19.59
CA SER A 56 -37.88 -64.66 18.57
C SER A 56 -38.40 -63.62 17.53
N GLU A 57 -38.11 -63.84 16.24
CA GLU A 57 -38.80 -63.36 15.02
C GLU A 57 -40.03 -64.28 14.69
N PRO A 58 -40.77 -64.20 13.54
CA PRO A 58 -41.19 -63.11 12.62
C PRO A 58 -42.71 -63.20 12.23
N ALA A 59 -43.25 -62.30 11.38
CA ALA A 59 -44.27 -62.60 10.32
C ALA A 59 -44.93 -61.37 9.64
N SER A 60 -44.72 -61.27 8.31
CA SER A 60 -45.73 -61.21 7.21
C SER A 60 -46.71 -60.04 6.98
N GLU A 61 -46.56 -59.43 5.79
CA GLU A 61 -47.48 -58.74 4.84
C GLU A 61 -48.95 -59.30 4.73
N PRO A 62 -49.94 -58.68 3.99
CA PRO A 62 -49.78 -57.94 2.70
C PRO A 62 -50.78 -56.81 2.30
N ALA A 63 -50.39 -56.12 1.21
CA ALA A 63 -51.13 -55.63 0.02
C ALA A 63 -52.40 -54.74 0.11
N SER A 64 -52.37 -53.60 -0.63
CA SER A 64 -53.35 -53.29 -1.69
C SER A 64 -52.87 -52.17 -2.65
N GLU A 65 -52.74 -52.51 -3.93
CA GLU A 65 -52.83 -51.63 -5.11
C GLU A 65 -54.29 -51.75 -5.67
N PRO A 66 -54.83 -50.88 -6.55
CA PRO A 66 -54.35 -50.83 -7.96
C PRO A 66 -54.52 -49.50 -8.77
N ALA A 67 -53.63 -49.39 -9.77
CA ALA A 67 -53.83 -49.01 -11.19
C ALA A 67 -54.58 -47.73 -11.63
N SER A 68 -53.89 -46.88 -12.43
CA SER A 68 -54.24 -46.64 -13.86
C SER A 68 -53.13 -45.87 -14.63
N GLU A 69 -52.69 -46.44 -15.75
CA GLU A 69 -51.86 -45.90 -16.86
C GLU A 69 -52.80 -45.58 -18.08
N PRO A 70 -52.36 -45.16 -19.30
CA PRO A 70 -51.21 -44.36 -19.80
C PRO A 70 -51.57 -43.39 -20.99
N ALA A 71 -50.54 -42.91 -21.72
CA ALA A 71 -50.49 -42.24 -23.04
C ALA A 71 -50.49 -40.68 -23.04
N SER A 72 -49.70 -39.94 -23.83
CA SER A 72 -49.04 -40.26 -25.11
C SER A 72 -47.86 -39.32 -25.42
N ALA A 73 -47.01 -39.78 -26.34
CA ALA A 73 -45.73 -39.23 -26.79
C ALA A 73 -45.81 -37.99 -27.71
N SER A 74 -44.70 -37.24 -27.81
CA SER A 74 -44.11 -36.73 -29.06
C SER A 74 -42.66 -36.25 -28.83
N ALA A 75 -41.74 -36.72 -29.67
CA ALA A 75 -40.34 -36.29 -29.83
C ALA A 75 -40.17 -35.73 -31.28
N PRO A 76 -38.96 -35.50 -31.83
CA PRO A 76 -37.94 -34.47 -31.52
C PRO A 76 -37.45 -33.68 -32.77
N GLU A 77 -36.62 -32.65 -32.61
CA GLU A 77 -35.69 -32.12 -33.64
C GLU A 77 -34.44 -31.55 -32.91
N SER A 78 -33.26 -32.19 -32.99
CA SER A 78 -32.18 -32.05 -34.00
C SER A 78 -31.57 -30.64 -34.08
N ALA A 79 -30.27 -30.38 -34.23
CA ALA A 79 -29.00 -31.08 -34.03
C ALA A 79 -27.91 -30.00 -34.30
N SER A 80 -26.75 -30.12 -33.66
CA SER A 80 -25.38 -29.87 -34.22
C SER A 80 -24.44 -29.15 -33.25
N ALA A 81 -23.28 -29.79 -33.07
CA ALA A 81 -22.06 -29.36 -32.39
C ALA A 81 -21.09 -28.67 -33.41
N PRO A 82 -19.75 -28.59 -33.19
CA PRO A 82 -19.05 -27.50 -32.49
C PRO A 82 -17.85 -26.87 -33.27
N GLU A 83 -17.14 -25.92 -32.62
CA GLU A 83 -15.76 -25.43 -32.89
C GLU A 83 -15.48 -24.50 -34.10
N PRO A 84 -14.34 -23.73 -34.18
CA PRO A 84 -13.09 -23.83 -33.37
C PRO A 84 -12.45 -22.51 -32.86
N GLU A 85 -11.38 -22.69 -32.07
CA GLU A 85 -10.34 -21.70 -31.70
C GLU A 85 -9.59 -21.10 -32.92
N SER A 86 -9.04 -19.88 -32.78
CA SER A 86 -7.91 -19.36 -33.57
C SER A 86 -7.24 -18.12 -32.94
N ALA A 87 -6.05 -18.33 -32.39
CA ALA A 87 -4.78 -17.61 -32.62
C ALA A 87 -4.68 -16.07 -32.74
N SER A 88 -3.59 -15.60 -32.14
CA SER A 88 -2.91 -14.30 -32.18
C SER A 88 -2.38 -13.88 -33.55
N ALA A 89 -2.40 -12.57 -33.86
CA ALA A 89 -1.38 -11.88 -34.68
C ALA A 89 -1.50 -10.34 -34.61
N SER A 90 -0.34 -9.68 -34.49
CA SER A 90 -0.12 -8.26 -34.73
C SER A 90 -0.41 -7.86 -36.19
N ALA A 91 -0.95 -6.66 -36.43
CA ALA A 91 -0.35 -5.60 -37.28
C ALA A 91 -1.38 -4.58 -37.82
N SER A 92 -1.01 -3.30 -37.68
CA SER A 92 -1.21 -2.20 -38.64
C SER A 92 -2.62 -1.69 -38.99
N ALA A 93 -2.85 -0.42 -38.61
CA ALA A 93 -3.85 0.48 -39.22
C ALA A 93 -3.59 0.68 -40.74
N PRO A 94 -4.60 1.17 -41.51
CA PRO A 94 -4.75 2.63 -41.65
C PRO A 94 -6.20 3.17 -41.80
N GLU A 95 -6.30 4.48 -41.52
CA GLU A 95 -7.17 5.55 -42.04
C GLU A 95 -8.72 5.46 -42.14
N SER A 96 -9.33 6.42 -41.42
CA SER A 96 -10.28 7.45 -41.92
C SER A 96 -11.64 7.03 -42.51
N ALA A 97 -12.73 7.26 -41.76
CA ALA A 97 -13.85 8.12 -42.20
C ALA A 97 -14.97 8.25 -41.14
N SER A 98 -15.30 9.51 -40.84
CA SER A 98 -16.64 10.11 -40.67
C SER A 98 -17.60 9.62 -39.56
N ALA A 99 -17.87 10.56 -38.64
CA ALA A 99 -19.04 10.60 -37.77
C ALA A 99 -20.38 10.68 -38.55
N PRO A 100 -21.50 10.36 -37.89
CA PRO A 100 -22.42 11.44 -37.56
C PRO A 100 -23.06 11.33 -36.16
N GLU A 101 -23.36 12.50 -35.58
CA GLU A 101 -24.37 12.76 -34.53
C GLU A 101 -25.41 13.73 -35.14
N PRO A 102 -26.57 14.02 -34.51
CA PRO A 102 -27.33 13.25 -33.52
C PRO A 102 -28.84 13.23 -33.84
N GLU A 103 -29.62 12.35 -33.19
CA GLU A 103 -31.08 12.56 -33.09
C GLU A 103 -31.56 12.63 -31.63
N SER A 104 -32.40 13.62 -31.45
CA SER A 104 -33.17 14.05 -30.29
C SER A 104 -34.29 13.09 -29.91
N ALA A 105 -34.52 12.90 -28.60
CA ALA A 105 -35.84 12.55 -28.08
C ALA A 105 -36.08 13.19 -26.71
N SER A 106 -37.08 14.08 -26.69
CA SER A 106 -37.73 14.70 -25.56
C SER A 106 -38.72 13.75 -24.88
N ALA A 107 -38.80 13.77 -23.55
CA ALA A 107 -40.02 13.42 -22.82
C ALA A 107 -40.09 14.12 -21.45
N SER A 108 -41.10 14.96 -21.30
CA SER A 108 -41.59 15.56 -20.05
C SER A 108 -42.43 14.57 -19.24
N ALA A 109 -42.35 14.64 -17.90
CA ALA A 109 -43.46 14.51 -16.94
C ALA A 109 -42.91 14.82 -15.53
N SER A 110 -43.19 15.99 -14.95
CA SER A 110 -44.34 16.32 -14.08
C SER A 110 -44.10 16.01 -12.59
N ALA A 111 -44.11 17.07 -11.80
CA ALA A 111 -44.01 17.13 -10.34
C ALA A 111 -45.30 16.66 -9.63
N PRO A 112 -45.28 16.63 -8.28
CA PRO A 112 -46.33 17.34 -7.56
C PRO A 112 -45.82 18.29 -6.45
N GLU A 113 -46.50 19.43 -6.35
CA GLU A 113 -46.74 20.29 -5.16
C GLU A 113 -47.43 19.50 -4.03
N SER A 114 -47.56 19.87 -2.75
CA SER A 114 -47.25 21.04 -1.92
C SER A 114 -47.55 20.61 -0.47
N ALA A 115 -46.83 21.11 0.56
CA ALA A 115 -47.37 21.26 1.92
C ALA A 115 -46.45 22.15 2.81
N SER A 116 -46.84 23.43 2.85
CA SER A 116 -46.85 24.41 3.94
C SER A 116 -45.92 24.32 5.16
N ALA A 117 -45.24 25.45 5.38
CA ALA A 117 -44.62 25.90 6.63
C ALA A 117 -45.64 26.26 7.73
N PRO A 118 -45.15 26.52 8.95
CA PRO A 118 -45.62 27.71 9.68
C PRO A 118 -44.47 28.63 10.15
N GLU A 119 -44.77 29.93 10.14
CA GLU A 119 -43.98 31.07 10.63
C GLU A 119 -44.10 31.29 12.16
N PRO A 120 -43.30 32.21 12.75
CA PRO A 120 -43.07 32.31 14.19
C PRO A 120 -43.82 33.46 14.89
N GLU A 121 -43.95 33.38 16.22
CA GLU A 121 -44.28 34.50 17.13
C GLU A 121 -43.21 34.59 18.23
N SER A 122 -42.50 35.72 18.40
CA SER A 122 -42.83 36.89 19.28
C SER A 122 -42.80 36.50 20.78
N ALA A 123 -42.19 37.18 21.76
CA ALA A 123 -41.45 38.41 22.00
C ALA A 123 -40.79 38.20 23.41
N SER A 124 -39.85 38.96 24.00
CA SER A 124 -39.88 40.40 24.29
C SER A 124 -38.61 40.80 25.05
N ALA A 125 -38.06 41.99 24.72
CA ALA A 125 -37.63 43.09 25.60
C ALA A 125 -36.55 42.84 26.70
N SER A 126 -35.62 43.75 27.04
CA SER A 126 -35.33 45.13 26.63
C SER A 126 -34.01 45.58 27.28
N ALA A 127 -33.19 46.30 26.51
CA ALA A 127 -32.64 47.65 26.78
C ALA A 127 -31.73 47.88 28.03
N SER A 128 -30.65 48.69 28.02
CA SER A 128 -30.47 50.00 27.38
C SER A 128 -28.97 50.38 27.27
N ALA A 129 -28.68 51.28 26.31
CA ALA A 129 -27.43 52.05 26.14
C ALA A 129 -27.32 53.24 27.14
N PRO A 130 -26.29 54.12 27.08
CA PRO A 130 -26.22 55.26 26.13
C PRO A 130 -24.80 55.45 25.50
N GLU A 131 -24.52 56.07 24.34
CA GLU A 131 -24.85 57.34 23.65
C GLU A 131 -23.80 58.47 23.86
N SER A 132 -23.26 58.98 22.72
CA SER A 132 -22.82 60.37 22.40
C SER A 132 -21.71 61.06 23.24
N ALA A 133 -20.81 61.96 22.78
CA ALA A 133 -20.52 62.66 21.53
C ALA A 133 -19.15 63.39 21.67
N SER A 134 -18.48 63.76 20.57
CA SER A 134 -17.78 65.06 20.38
C SER A 134 -17.03 65.15 19.02
N ALA A 135 -17.36 66.20 18.25
CA ALA A 135 -16.60 66.84 17.15
C ALA A 135 -16.39 68.33 17.58
N PRO A 136 -15.59 69.25 16.94
CA PRO A 136 -15.39 69.55 15.48
C PRO A 136 -13.89 69.81 15.07
N GLU A 137 -13.42 69.66 13.82
CA GLU A 137 -13.34 70.58 12.61
C GLU A 137 -12.14 71.62 12.60
N PRO A 138 -11.77 72.34 11.49
CA PRO A 138 -10.44 72.22 10.81
C PRO A 138 -9.66 73.53 10.42
N ALA A 139 -8.49 73.37 9.73
CA ALA A 139 -7.80 74.22 8.72
C ALA A 139 -6.92 75.46 9.16
N PRO A 140 -6.16 76.17 8.27
CA PRO A 140 -4.93 75.74 7.52
C PRO A 140 -3.75 76.79 7.46
N ALA A 141 -2.64 76.38 6.80
CA ALA A 141 -1.64 77.15 6.00
C ALA A 141 -0.60 78.13 6.64
N SER A 142 0.70 77.92 6.37
CA SER A 142 1.60 78.80 5.58
C SER A 142 3.10 78.46 5.75
N ALA A 143 3.85 78.47 4.64
CA ALA A 143 5.32 78.45 4.55
C ALA A 143 5.89 79.90 4.64
N PRO A 144 7.22 80.19 4.68
CA PRO A 144 8.19 79.88 3.60
C PRO A 144 9.66 79.57 4.05
N ALA A 145 10.53 79.26 3.08
CA ALA A 145 12.00 79.11 3.18
C ALA A 145 12.75 80.46 3.03
N PRO A 146 14.10 80.57 3.18
CA PRO A 146 15.04 80.17 2.10
C PRO A 146 16.46 79.67 2.52
N ALA A 147 17.26 79.26 1.51
CA ALA A 147 18.68 78.85 1.47
C ALA A 147 19.66 80.08 1.57
N SER A 148 21.01 80.03 1.63
CA SER A 148 22.09 79.24 1.00
C SER A 148 23.47 79.61 1.62
N GLU A 149 24.56 78.85 1.40
CA GLU A 149 25.84 79.30 0.75
C GLU A 149 27.07 78.37 0.94
N SER A 150 27.87 78.27 -0.15
CA SER A 150 29.35 78.07 -0.28
C SER A 150 29.98 76.71 0.13
N GLY A 151 30.92 76.04 -0.57
CA GLY A 151 31.72 76.31 -1.79
C GLY A 151 32.95 75.35 -1.91
N SER A 152 33.48 75.19 -3.15
CA SER A 152 34.88 74.85 -3.56
C SER A 152 35.45 73.40 -3.68
N ALA A 153 35.62 72.99 -4.95
CA ALA A 153 36.80 72.50 -5.71
C ALA A 153 37.90 71.55 -5.15
N SER A 154 38.25 70.50 -5.92
CA SER A 154 39.60 70.21 -6.52
C SER A 154 39.75 68.77 -7.11
N THR A 155 40.64 68.59 -8.08
CA THR A 155 41.04 67.34 -8.79
C THR A 155 42.60 67.31 -8.92
N PRO A 156 43.26 66.26 -9.48
CA PRO A 156 43.95 65.08 -8.89
C PRO A 156 45.52 65.20 -8.88
N PRO A 157 46.34 64.12 -8.69
CA PRO A 157 46.75 63.27 -9.83
C PRO A 157 47.08 61.78 -9.55
N ASP A 158 47.29 61.06 -10.68
CA ASP A 158 47.84 59.73 -10.98
C ASP A 158 48.51 58.85 -9.91
N THR A 159 48.21 57.54 -9.96
CA THR A 159 49.18 56.43 -10.13
C THR A 159 48.42 55.10 -10.41
N ALA A 160 48.62 54.51 -11.59
CA ALA A 160 48.39 53.07 -11.84
C ALA A 160 49.66 52.29 -11.41
N PRO A 161 49.61 51.01 -10.98
CA PRO A 161 49.23 49.91 -11.90
C PRO A 161 48.58 48.67 -11.24
N ALA A 162 48.42 47.64 -12.08
CA ALA A 162 48.28 46.21 -11.77
C ALA A 162 46.86 45.61 -11.83
N SER A 163 46.55 45.17 -13.04
CA SER A 163 45.75 44.01 -13.42
C SER A 163 45.56 42.96 -12.31
N GLY A 164 44.33 42.85 -11.84
CA GLY A 164 43.81 41.69 -11.12
C GLY A 164 42.41 41.41 -11.61
N SER A 165 42.28 40.65 -12.70
CA SER A 165 40.99 40.11 -13.13
C SER A 165 40.53 39.11 -12.08
N ALA A 166 39.80 39.59 -11.07
CA ALA A 166 39.07 38.73 -10.15
C ALA A 166 38.01 37.97 -10.96
N PRO A 167 37.98 36.62 -10.95
CA PRO A 167 36.92 35.88 -11.60
C PRO A 167 35.61 36.18 -10.87
N ALA A 168 34.62 36.70 -11.60
CA ALA A 168 33.28 36.90 -11.07
C ALA A 168 32.75 35.58 -10.48
N PRO A 169 32.22 35.56 -9.24
CA PRO A 169 31.72 34.33 -8.64
C PRO A 169 30.52 33.81 -9.45
N GLY A 170 30.53 32.50 -9.70
CA GLY A 170 29.66 31.79 -10.64
C GLY A 170 28.17 32.17 -10.56
N THR A 171 27.69 32.86 -11.59
CA THR A 171 26.27 33.21 -11.79
C THR A 171 25.47 32.15 -12.55
N GLY A 172 26.09 31.02 -12.92
CA GLY A 172 25.47 29.96 -13.72
C GLY A 172 24.23 29.34 -13.06
N GLY A 173 24.30 29.05 -11.76
CA GLY A 173 23.19 28.42 -11.02
C GLY A 173 21.95 29.31 -10.85
N ALA A 174 22.13 30.62 -10.71
CA ALA A 174 21.03 31.58 -10.57
C ALA A 174 20.25 31.76 -11.89
N LYS A 175 20.96 31.76 -13.03
CA LYS A 175 20.36 31.82 -14.37
C LYS A 175 19.58 30.54 -14.70
N GLY A 176 20.13 29.37 -14.38
CA GLY A 176 19.46 28.07 -14.58
C GLY A 176 18.16 27.93 -13.77
N TRP A 177 18.18 28.28 -12.49
CA TRP A 177 16.98 28.22 -11.63
C TRP A 177 15.86 29.16 -12.10
N ALA A 178 16.22 30.37 -12.57
CA ALA A 178 15.24 31.32 -13.10
C ALA A 178 14.51 30.79 -14.35
N ALA A 179 15.20 29.99 -15.18
CA ALA A 179 14.61 29.33 -16.36
C ALA A 179 13.81 28.06 -16.01
N LEU A 180 14.27 27.28 -15.03
CA LEU A 180 13.66 26.00 -14.65
C LEU A 180 12.41 26.18 -13.76
N ARG A 181 12.40 27.19 -12.89
CA ARG A 181 11.32 27.41 -11.92
C ARG A 181 9.92 27.51 -12.54
N PRO A 182 9.69 28.25 -13.65
CA PRO A 182 8.37 28.29 -14.29
C PRO A 182 7.92 26.94 -14.83
N LEU A 183 8.85 26.11 -15.31
CA LEU A 183 8.55 24.76 -15.79
C LEU A 183 8.13 23.86 -14.63
N LEU A 184 8.91 23.79 -13.55
CA LEU A 184 8.58 23.00 -12.37
C LEU A 184 7.24 23.41 -11.75
N LEU A 185 7.00 24.72 -11.65
CA LEU A 185 5.73 25.24 -11.14
C LEU A 185 4.54 24.80 -12.00
N ARG A 186 4.74 24.75 -13.32
CA ARG A 186 3.73 24.31 -14.27
C ARG A 186 3.46 22.81 -14.14
N VAL A 187 4.50 21.99 -14.16
CA VAL A 187 4.39 20.53 -14.01
C VAL A 187 3.75 20.18 -12.67
N HIS A 188 4.28 20.69 -11.55
CA HIS A 188 3.73 20.45 -10.22
C HIS A 188 2.24 20.86 -10.11
N PHE A 189 1.85 21.98 -10.73
CA PHE A 189 0.46 22.43 -10.72
C PHE A 189 -0.47 21.55 -11.55
N TYR A 190 -0.12 21.25 -12.81
CA TYR A 190 -1.00 20.48 -13.70
C TYR A 190 -1.02 18.99 -13.36
N ALA A 191 0.15 18.39 -13.11
CA ALA A 191 0.22 17.01 -12.64
C ALA A 191 -0.47 16.87 -11.29
N GLY A 192 -0.23 17.80 -10.36
CA GLY A 192 -0.92 17.83 -9.07
C GLY A 192 -2.44 17.95 -9.21
N LEU A 193 -2.95 18.77 -10.12
CA LEU A 193 -4.39 18.89 -10.36
C LEU A 193 -5.00 17.60 -10.94
N LEU A 194 -4.28 16.94 -11.85
CA LEU A 194 -4.70 15.71 -12.51
C LEU A 194 -4.78 14.54 -11.52
N ILE A 195 -3.72 14.31 -10.74
CA ILE A 195 -3.60 13.11 -9.90
C ILE A 195 -4.12 13.30 -8.47
N ALA A 196 -4.33 14.53 -8.00
CA ALA A 196 -4.72 14.80 -6.62
C ALA A 196 -6.00 14.08 -6.15
N PRO A 197 -7.08 13.97 -6.95
CA PRO A 197 -8.27 13.24 -6.51
C PRO A 197 -7.96 11.77 -6.21
N VAL A 198 -7.16 11.15 -7.07
CA VAL A 198 -6.73 9.75 -6.92
C VAL A 198 -5.80 9.61 -5.74
N LEU A 199 -4.80 10.48 -5.60
CA LEU A 199 -3.89 10.44 -4.45
C LEU A 199 -4.62 10.67 -3.13
N PHE A 200 -5.70 11.46 -3.12
CA PHE A 200 -6.52 11.64 -1.93
C PHE A 200 -7.24 10.34 -1.56
N LEU A 201 -7.89 9.69 -2.54
CA LEU A 201 -8.55 8.40 -2.34
C LEU A 201 -7.55 7.30 -1.99
N ALA A 202 -6.41 7.22 -2.67
CA ALA A 202 -5.32 6.29 -2.38
C ALA A 202 -4.76 6.51 -0.97
N ALA A 203 -4.57 7.76 -0.52
CA ALA A 203 -4.15 8.03 0.84
C ALA A 203 -5.22 7.62 1.87
N ALA A 204 -6.50 7.90 1.61
CA ALA A 204 -7.58 7.51 2.51
C ALA A 204 -7.74 5.99 2.61
N THR A 205 -7.72 5.28 1.48
CA THR A 205 -7.79 3.82 1.43
C THR A 205 -6.54 3.17 1.99
N GLY A 206 -5.36 3.73 1.73
CA GLY A 206 -4.09 3.26 2.30
C GLY A 206 -4.05 3.42 3.81
N LEU A 207 -4.63 4.50 4.36
CA LEU A 207 -4.81 4.68 5.80
C LEU A 207 -5.70 3.59 6.41
N LEU A 208 -6.83 3.29 5.76
CA LEU A 208 -7.72 2.21 6.19
C LEU A 208 -7.05 0.84 6.07
N TYR A 209 -6.30 0.63 4.99
CA TYR A 209 -5.59 -0.63 4.73
C TYR A 209 -4.46 -0.85 5.74
N ALA A 210 -3.68 0.17 6.08
CA ALA A 210 -2.66 0.08 7.13
C ALA A 210 -3.26 -0.29 8.50
N GLY A 211 -4.46 0.21 8.81
CA GLY A 211 -5.20 -0.13 10.04
C GLY A 211 -6.01 -1.44 9.98
N SER A 212 -6.05 -2.11 8.82
CA SER A 212 -6.87 -3.31 8.63
C SER A 212 -6.40 -4.47 9.52
N TRP A 213 -5.10 -4.62 9.75
CA TRP A 213 -4.55 -5.67 10.63
C TRP A 213 -5.16 -5.66 12.03
N GLN A 214 -5.30 -4.47 12.64
CA GLN A 214 -5.92 -4.31 13.96
C GLN A 214 -7.44 -4.47 13.88
N ALA A 215 -8.06 -3.92 12.84
CA ALA A 215 -9.50 -4.04 12.64
C ALA A 215 -9.93 -5.50 12.49
N GLU A 216 -9.15 -6.31 11.76
CA GLU A 216 -9.41 -7.73 11.56
C GLU A 216 -9.28 -8.54 12.84
N ARG A 217 -8.30 -8.24 13.70
CA ARG A 217 -8.19 -8.89 15.02
C ARG A 217 -9.40 -8.66 15.90
N ILE A 218 -10.09 -7.53 15.73
CA ILE A 218 -11.32 -7.22 16.47
C ILE A 218 -12.51 -7.89 15.78
N LEU A 219 -12.66 -7.67 14.48
CA LEU A 219 -13.81 -8.11 13.69
C LEU A 219 -13.92 -9.64 13.58
N TYR A 220 -12.78 -10.32 13.45
CA TYR A 220 -12.67 -11.78 13.31
C TYR A 220 -12.00 -12.41 14.53
N SER A 221 -12.18 -11.82 15.71
CA SER A 221 -11.56 -12.30 16.96
C SER A 221 -11.92 -13.76 17.26
N HIS A 222 -13.19 -14.14 17.03
CA HIS A 222 -13.67 -15.50 17.24
C HIS A 222 -12.96 -16.54 16.36
N GLU A 223 -12.73 -16.22 15.08
CA GLU A 223 -12.05 -17.08 14.13
C GLU A 223 -10.53 -17.11 14.37
N LEU A 224 -9.93 -15.99 14.75
CA LEU A 224 -8.49 -15.85 14.88
C LEU A 224 -7.93 -16.35 16.22
N THR A 225 -8.77 -16.45 17.25
CA THR A 225 -8.32 -16.78 18.61
C THR A 225 -9.09 -17.95 19.23
N VAL A 226 -8.43 -18.63 20.15
CA VAL A 226 -9.03 -19.68 20.98
C VAL A 226 -9.59 -19.09 22.28
N ASP A 227 -10.65 -19.70 22.82
CA ASP A 227 -11.22 -19.26 24.09
C ASP A 227 -10.30 -19.61 25.28
N ARG A 228 -9.51 -20.68 25.14
CA ARG A 228 -8.56 -21.14 26.16
C ARG A 228 -7.35 -21.83 25.54
N VAL A 229 -6.16 -21.36 25.92
CA VAL A 229 -4.90 -22.04 25.61
C VAL A 229 -4.83 -23.37 26.38
N GLY A 230 -4.76 -24.48 25.63
CA GLY A 230 -4.60 -25.82 26.19
C GLY A 230 -3.15 -26.16 26.53
N GLU A 231 -2.94 -27.31 27.19
CA GLU A 231 -1.59 -27.75 27.59
C GLU A 231 -0.75 -28.25 26.40
N ALA A 232 -1.38 -28.91 25.43
CA ALA A 232 -0.73 -29.43 24.24
C ALA A 232 -1.68 -29.36 23.04
N ALA A 233 -1.16 -28.89 21.91
CA ALA A 233 -1.91 -28.91 20.65
C ALA A 233 -2.08 -30.36 20.15
N VAL A 234 -3.24 -30.67 19.58
CA VAL A 234 -3.45 -31.93 18.87
C VAL A 234 -2.67 -31.94 17.54
N PRO A 235 -2.36 -33.11 16.96
CA PRO A 235 -1.67 -33.20 15.67
C PRO A 235 -2.34 -32.36 14.57
N LEU A 236 -1.55 -31.76 13.68
CA LEU A 236 -2.04 -30.98 12.54
C LEU A 236 -2.92 -31.83 11.63
N SER A 237 -2.63 -33.13 11.46
CA SER A 237 -3.51 -34.05 10.74
C SER A 237 -4.91 -34.14 11.33
N THR A 238 -5.06 -34.09 12.66
CA THR A 238 -6.38 -34.05 13.33
C THR A 238 -7.10 -32.75 13.03
N GLN A 239 -6.40 -31.62 13.05
CA GLN A 239 -6.96 -30.31 12.74
C GLN A 239 -7.40 -30.21 11.26
N VAL A 240 -6.58 -30.74 10.35
CA VAL A 240 -6.91 -30.85 8.92
C VAL A 240 -8.14 -31.74 8.70
N LYS A 241 -8.27 -32.83 9.45
CA LYS A 241 -9.45 -33.71 9.39
C LYS A 241 -10.72 -32.97 9.83
N ALA A 242 -10.65 -32.18 10.91
CA ALA A 242 -11.77 -31.35 11.35
C ALA A 242 -12.15 -30.30 10.30
N ALA A 243 -11.17 -29.63 9.70
CA ALA A 243 -11.41 -28.67 8.63
C ALA A 243 -12.07 -29.31 7.38
N LYS A 244 -11.58 -30.48 6.95
CA LYS A 244 -12.18 -31.25 5.84
C LYS A 244 -13.62 -31.67 6.14
N ALA A 245 -13.95 -31.97 7.40
CA ALA A 245 -15.32 -32.29 7.78
C ALA A 245 -16.25 -31.06 7.71
N ALA A 246 -15.72 -29.85 7.96
CA ALA A 246 -16.47 -28.61 7.91
C ALA A 246 -16.61 -28.01 6.49
N GLU A 247 -15.67 -28.32 5.58
CA GLU A 247 -15.73 -27.96 4.16
C GLU A 247 -15.50 -29.22 3.29
N PRO A 248 -16.50 -30.12 3.15
CA PRO A 248 -16.31 -31.42 2.50
C PRO A 248 -15.97 -31.36 1.01
N GLN A 249 -16.37 -30.28 0.32
CA GLN A 249 -16.07 -30.04 -1.09
C GLN A 249 -14.71 -29.37 -1.29
N GLY A 250 -14.07 -28.92 -0.21
CA GLY A 250 -12.78 -28.23 -0.26
C GLY A 250 -11.61 -29.19 -0.43
N LYS A 251 -10.71 -28.87 -1.35
CA LYS A 251 -9.41 -29.52 -1.48
C LYS A 251 -8.39 -28.74 -0.65
N VAL A 252 -7.80 -29.37 0.36
CA VAL A 252 -6.78 -28.73 1.19
C VAL A 252 -5.51 -28.52 0.38
N VAL A 253 -5.05 -27.27 0.30
CA VAL A 253 -3.84 -26.85 -0.41
C VAL A 253 -2.76 -26.32 0.52
N GLY A 254 -3.12 -25.90 1.72
CA GLY A 254 -2.16 -25.49 2.72
C GLY A 254 -2.67 -25.58 4.16
N VAL A 255 -1.72 -25.56 5.10
CA VAL A 255 -1.97 -25.55 6.53
C VAL A 255 -1.00 -24.55 7.16
N TRP A 256 -1.51 -23.55 7.86
CA TRP A 256 -0.71 -22.59 8.61
C TRP A 256 -0.96 -22.84 10.09
N PRO A 257 -0.04 -23.54 10.79
CA PRO A 257 -0.14 -23.77 12.22
C PRO A 257 -0.33 -22.46 12.99
N ALA A 258 -1.01 -22.52 14.13
CA ALA A 258 -1.14 -21.37 15.03
C ALA A 258 0.23 -20.74 15.32
N PRO A 259 0.46 -19.47 14.94
CA PRO A 259 1.75 -18.81 15.14
C PRO A 259 1.99 -18.41 16.61
N GLU A 260 0.92 -18.23 17.38
CA GLU A 260 0.92 -17.87 18.79
C GLU A 260 0.03 -18.85 19.57
N ALA A 261 0.23 -18.96 20.88
CA ALA A 261 -0.46 -19.96 21.70
C ALA A 261 -1.99 -19.74 21.76
N ASP A 262 -2.45 -18.50 21.62
CA ASP A 262 -3.85 -18.11 21.61
C ASP A 262 -4.47 -18.03 20.20
N ALA A 263 -3.69 -18.31 19.16
CA ALA A 263 -4.15 -18.25 17.77
C ALA A 263 -4.74 -19.58 17.30
N THR A 264 -5.57 -19.52 16.26
CA THR A 264 -6.09 -20.70 15.56
C THR A 264 -5.17 -21.16 14.44
N THR A 265 -5.20 -22.45 14.13
CA THR A 265 -4.61 -22.99 12.90
C THR A 265 -5.51 -22.66 11.72
N ARG A 266 -4.91 -22.29 10.58
CA ARG A 266 -5.62 -21.94 9.35
C ARG A 266 -5.41 -23.05 8.32
N VAL A 267 -6.49 -23.71 7.93
CA VAL A 267 -6.48 -24.74 6.87
C VAL A 267 -7.01 -24.09 5.59
N ILE A 268 -6.16 -24.02 4.58
CA ILE A 268 -6.41 -23.31 3.33
C ILE A 268 -6.93 -24.30 2.29
N MET A 269 -8.10 -24.02 1.73
CA MET A 269 -8.81 -24.96 0.84
C MET A 269 -9.24 -24.27 -0.46
N GLU A 270 -8.96 -24.92 -1.59
CA GLU A 270 -9.63 -24.63 -2.86
C GLU A 270 -11.06 -25.18 -2.76
N ALA A 271 -12.07 -24.33 -2.95
CA ALA A 271 -13.48 -24.72 -2.84
C ALA A 271 -14.27 -24.23 -4.07
N PRO A 272 -15.31 -24.96 -4.51
CA PRO A 272 -16.17 -24.52 -5.61
C PRO A 272 -16.84 -23.17 -5.33
N GLY A 273 -17.03 -22.36 -6.38
CA GLY A 273 -17.76 -21.09 -6.31
C GLY A 273 -16.97 -19.90 -5.77
N LEU A 274 -15.66 -20.03 -5.58
CA LEU A 274 -14.75 -18.93 -5.22
C LEU A 274 -14.14 -18.29 -6.48
N ALA A 275 -13.83 -17.00 -6.41
CA ALA A 275 -13.14 -16.32 -7.51
C ALA A 275 -11.70 -16.82 -7.65
N GLU A 276 -11.09 -16.58 -8.81
CA GLU A 276 -9.67 -16.92 -9.03
C GLU A 276 -8.78 -16.22 -7.99
N GLY A 277 -7.90 -16.99 -7.34
CA GLY A 277 -7.03 -16.49 -6.27
C GLY A 277 -7.67 -16.38 -4.89
N GLU A 278 -8.96 -16.70 -4.75
CA GLU A 278 -9.62 -16.86 -3.45
C GLU A 278 -9.60 -18.32 -2.97
N THR A 279 -9.57 -18.48 -1.65
CA THR A 279 -9.58 -19.78 -0.98
C THR A 279 -10.55 -19.73 0.19
N ARG A 280 -11.09 -20.89 0.58
CA ARG A 280 -11.77 -21.03 1.86
C ARG A 280 -10.73 -21.33 2.93
N THR A 281 -10.57 -20.43 3.90
CA THR A 281 -9.78 -20.69 5.10
C THR A 281 -10.69 -21.16 6.21
N VAL A 282 -10.45 -22.36 6.71
CA VAL A 282 -11.09 -22.91 7.91
C VAL A 282 -10.18 -22.68 9.11
N PHE A 283 -10.71 -22.06 10.15
CA PHE A 283 -9.99 -21.76 11.39
C PHE A 283 -10.28 -22.84 12.42
N VAL A 284 -9.25 -23.48 12.92
CA VAL A 284 -9.35 -24.64 13.82
C VAL A 284 -8.62 -24.33 15.12
N ASP A 285 -9.28 -24.59 16.24
CA ASP A 285 -8.67 -24.56 17.56
C ASP A 285 -7.61 -25.67 17.66
N PRO A 286 -6.32 -25.34 17.84
CA PRO A 286 -5.25 -26.33 17.86
C PRO A 286 -5.30 -27.26 19.08
N TYR A 287 -6.06 -26.95 20.13
CA TYR A 287 -6.14 -27.75 21.37
C TYR A 287 -7.35 -28.68 21.37
N THR A 288 -8.46 -28.27 20.75
CA THR A 288 -9.72 -29.04 20.76
C THR A 288 -10.08 -29.66 19.40
N ALA A 289 -9.43 -29.23 18.32
CA ALA A 289 -9.82 -29.48 16.93
C ALA A 289 -11.22 -28.95 16.56
N GLU A 290 -11.80 -28.06 17.37
CA GLU A 290 -13.06 -27.40 17.06
C GLU A 290 -12.88 -26.37 15.94
N VAL A 291 -13.84 -26.32 15.01
CA VAL A 291 -13.83 -25.34 13.93
C VAL A 291 -14.42 -24.03 14.47
N ARG A 292 -13.59 -22.99 14.51
CA ARG A 292 -13.92 -21.64 14.99
C ARG A 292 -14.62 -20.79 13.93
N GLY A 293 -14.47 -21.14 12.65
CA GLY A 293 -15.18 -20.48 11.58
C GLY A 293 -14.55 -20.74 10.22
N GLN A 294 -15.18 -20.18 9.19
CA GLN A 294 -14.67 -20.28 7.83
C GLN A 294 -14.82 -18.92 7.14
N LEU A 295 -13.75 -18.44 6.52
CA LEU A 295 -13.75 -17.16 5.79
C LEU A 295 -13.20 -17.38 4.39
N THR A 296 -13.76 -16.66 3.43
CA THR A 296 -13.14 -16.51 2.10
C THR A 296 -11.95 -15.57 2.22
N THR A 297 -10.78 -16.01 1.78
CA THR A 297 -9.51 -15.30 1.92
C THR A 297 -8.77 -15.25 0.60
N SER A 298 -8.03 -14.17 0.36
CA SER A 298 -7.13 -14.05 -0.80
C SER A 298 -5.68 -14.01 -0.31
N GLY A 299 -4.93 -15.06 -0.60
CA GLY A 299 -3.63 -15.28 0.04
C GLY A 299 -3.75 -15.24 1.56
N ASP A 300 -2.95 -14.40 2.23
CA ASP A 300 -3.00 -14.23 3.69
C ASP A 300 -4.05 -13.22 4.18
N ALA A 301 -4.74 -12.53 3.28
CA ALA A 301 -5.72 -11.49 3.59
C ALA A 301 -7.07 -12.07 3.99
N LEU A 302 -7.58 -11.64 5.16
CA LEU A 302 -8.98 -11.90 5.57
C LEU A 302 -9.91 -10.97 4.78
N PRO A 303 -11.25 -11.17 4.80
CA PRO A 303 -12.15 -10.50 3.87
C PRO A 303 -12.04 -8.96 3.87
N LEU A 304 -11.91 -8.34 5.05
CA LEU A 304 -11.80 -6.88 5.18
C LEU A 304 -10.52 -6.35 4.52
N ARG A 305 -9.36 -6.94 4.80
CA ARG A 305 -8.08 -6.52 4.25
C ARG A 305 -7.98 -6.86 2.77
N ALA A 306 -8.55 -7.97 2.31
CA ALA A 306 -8.64 -8.30 0.89
C ALA A 306 -9.43 -7.22 0.13
N TRP A 307 -10.60 -6.85 0.65
CA TRP A 307 -11.44 -5.79 0.07
C TRP A 307 -10.74 -4.43 0.06
N LEU A 308 -10.07 -4.05 1.17
CA LEU A 308 -9.31 -2.79 1.25
C LEU A 308 -8.07 -2.78 0.35
N SER A 309 -7.41 -3.93 0.18
CA SER A 309 -6.27 -4.08 -0.74
C SER A 309 -6.72 -3.80 -2.17
N GLU A 310 -7.82 -4.41 -2.60
CA GLU A 310 -8.39 -4.19 -3.93
C GLU A 310 -8.89 -2.75 -4.08
N PHE A 311 -9.49 -2.17 -3.04
CA PHE A 311 -9.90 -0.76 -3.06
C PHE A 311 -8.71 0.18 -3.23
N HIS A 312 -7.59 -0.11 -2.55
CA HIS A 312 -6.39 0.70 -2.65
C HIS A 312 -5.69 0.54 -4.01
N ALA A 313 -5.66 -0.68 -4.55
CA ALA A 313 -5.00 -1.00 -5.80
C ALA A 313 -5.79 -0.51 -7.03
N SER A 314 -7.11 -0.66 -7.04
CA SER A 314 -7.95 -0.41 -8.23
C SER A 314 -9.18 0.46 -7.98
N LEU A 315 -9.43 0.94 -6.76
CA LEU A 315 -10.69 1.61 -6.40
C LEU A 315 -11.95 0.76 -6.68
N GLN A 316 -11.80 -0.56 -6.80
CA GLN A 316 -12.85 -1.50 -7.24
C GLN A 316 -13.39 -1.20 -8.65
N LEU A 317 -12.58 -0.56 -9.49
CA LEU A 317 -12.91 -0.26 -10.90
C LEU A 317 -12.21 -1.22 -11.87
N GLY A 318 -11.72 -2.36 -11.37
CA GLY A 318 -11.01 -3.37 -12.16
C GLY A 318 -9.79 -2.80 -12.88
N GLU A 319 -9.60 -3.16 -14.16
CA GLU A 319 -8.43 -2.77 -14.93
C GLU A 319 -8.30 -1.25 -15.13
N PHE A 320 -9.42 -0.54 -15.32
CA PHE A 320 -9.41 0.92 -15.43
C PHE A 320 -8.82 1.56 -14.17
N GLY A 321 -9.30 1.10 -13.02
CA GLY A 321 -8.81 1.53 -11.72
C GLY A 321 -7.34 1.24 -11.50
N ARG A 322 -6.89 0.03 -11.81
CA ARG A 322 -5.47 -0.38 -11.71
C ARG A 322 -4.56 0.50 -12.55
N ASN A 323 -4.94 0.78 -13.81
CA ASN A 323 -4.19 1.69 -14.67
C ASN A 323 -4.20 3.13 -14.12
N TYR A 324 -5.32 3.58 -13.56
CA TYR A 324 -5.42 4.93 -13.01
C TYR A 324 -4.60 5.12 -11.72
N SER A 325 -4.54 4.10 -10.86
CA SER A 325 -3.66 4.06 -9.69
C SER A 325 -2.18 4.08 -10.09
N GLU A 326 -1.78 3.28 -11.09
CA GLU A 326 -0.41 3.30 -11.60
C GLU A 326 -0.05 4.67 -12.21
N LEU A 327 -0.97 5.30 -12.97
CA LEU A 327 -0.78 6.66 -13.45
C LEU A 327 -0.53 7.63 -12.29
N ALA A 328 -1.32 7.58 -11.22
CA ALA A 328 -1.13 8.44 -10.05
C ALA A 328 0.21 8.17 -9.35
N ALA A 329 0.57 6.89 -9.15
CA ALA A 329 1.84 6.47 -8.56
C ALA A 329 3.05 6.96 -9.39
N SER A 330 2.93 6.90 -10.73
CA SER A 330 3.99 7.31 -11.66
C SER A 330 4.27 8.82 -11.66
N TRP A 331 3.28 9.65 -11.33
CA TRP A 331 3.45 11.10 -11.21
C TRP A 331 3.79 11.56 -9.80
N LEU A 332 3.54 10.74 -8.78
CA LEU A 332 3.71 11.11 -7.37
C LEU A 332 5.12 11.62 -7.07
N TRP A 333 6.16 10.87 -7.45
CA TRP A 333 7.55 11.27 -7.24
C TRP A 333 7.92 12.55 -8.00
N ILE A 334 7.40 12.76 -9.21
CA ILE A 334 7.64 13.99 -10.00
C ILE A 334 7.03 15.21 -9.30
N VAL A 335 5.79 15.09 -8.82
CA VAL A 335 5.11 16.17 -8.10
C VAL A 335 5.81 16.43 -6.76
N ALA A 336 6.22 15.38 -6.05
CA ALA A 336 6.93 15.48 -4.77
C ALA A 336 8.30 16.16 -4.94
N LEU A 337 9.17 15.67 -5.83
CA LEU A 337 10.49 16.24 -6.09
C LEU A 337 10.40 17.65 -6.70
N GLY A 338 9.46 17.88 -7.62
CA GLY A 338 9.20 19.20 -8.18
C GLY A 338 8.73 20.20 -7.12
N GLY A 339 7.84 19.77 -6.21
CA GLY A 339 7.38 20.57 -5.08
C GLY A 339 8.51 20.89 -4.08
N LEU A 340 9.34 19.90 -3.77
CA LEU A 340 10.51 20.02 -2.92
C LEU A 340 11.51 21.04 -3.49
N ALA A 341 11.84 20.93 -4.77
CA ALA A 341 12.73 21.87 -5.46
C ALA A 341 12.17 23.30 -5.41
N LEU A 342 10.88 23.49 -5.70
CA LEU A 342 10.21 24.79 -5.61
C LEU A 342 10.24 25.37 -4.19
N TRP A 343 10.06 24.54 -3.17
CA TRP A 343 10.08 24.95 -1.77
C TRP A 343 11.49 25.38 -1.33
N ILE A 344 12.51 24.56 -1.60
CA ILE A 344 13.91 24.87 -1.31
C ILE A 344 14.32 26.15 -2.02
N GLY A 345 14.06 26.27 -3.33
CA GLY A 345 14.40 27.46 -4.10
C GLY A 345 13.71 28.74 -3.60
N ARG A 346 12.52 28.63 -3.02
CA ARG A 346 11.78 29.77 -2.45
C ARG A 346 12.30 30.20 -1.07
N ARG A 347 12.73 29.25 -0.24
CA ARG A 347 13.10 29.48 1.16
C ARG A 347 14.60 29.34 1.44
N ARG A 348 15.45 29.16 0.41
CA ARG A 348 16.91 29.04 0.51
C ARG A 348 17.59 30.11 1.37
N SER A 349 17.08 31.33 1.36
CA SER A 349 17.62 32.46 2.13
C SER A 349 17.07 32.57 3.56
N ARG A 350 16.11 31.71 3.95
CA ARG A 350 15.47 31.70 5.27
C ARG A 350 15.34 30.26 5.77
N LYS A 351 16.48 29.65 6.11
CA LYS A 351 16.59 28.21 6.42
C LYS A 351 15.62 27.72 7.49
N ALA A 352 15.38 28.49 8.55
CA ALA A 352 14.42 28.13 9.61
C ALA A 352 12.99 27.91 9.07
N LEU A 353 12.58 28.68 8.06
CA LEU A 353 11.26 28.57 7.44
C LEU A 353 11.19 27.51 6.33
N LEU A 354 12.26 26.75 6.09
CA LEU A 354 12.20 25.55 5.25
C LEU A 354 11.48 24.42 6.00
N VAL A 355 11.91 24.18 7.24
CA VAL A 355 11.51 23.00 8.02
C VAL A 355 10.25 23.22 8.87
N VAL A 356 9.95 24.47 9.24
CA VAL A 356 8.79 24.79 10.08
C VAL A 356 7.84 25.78 9.38
N PRO A 357 6.50 25.60 9.49
CA PRO A 357 5.55 26.55 8.94
C PRO A 357 5.68 27.96 9.53
N ASP A 358 5.56 28.97 8.67
CA ASP A 358 5.52 30.39 9.03
C ASP A 358 4.19 30.73 9.73
N ARG A 359 4.18 30.63 11.07
CA ARG A 359 2.99 30.86 11.90
C ARG A 359 2.48 32.30 11.86
N LYS A 360 3.33 33.26 11.48
CA LYS A 360 2.99 34.69 11.36
C LYS A 360 2.33 35.03 10.03
N ALA A 361 2.40 34.15 9.03
CA ALA A 361 1.78 34.38 7.74
C ALA A 361 0.25 34.25 7.81
N THR A 362 -0.45 35.02 6.98
CA THR A 362 -1.92 34.98 6.84
C THR A 362 -2.34 34.60 5.42
N GLY A 363 -3.61 34.22 5.25
CA GLY A 363 -4.22 33.88 3.96
C GLY A 363 -3.46 32.83 3.16
N ARG A 364 -3.28 33.07 1.85
CA ARG A 364 -2.57 32.16 0.94
C ARG A 364 -1.13 31.89 1.34
N ARG A 365 -0.44 32.87 1.95
CA ARG A 365 0.96 32.70 2.37
C ARG A 365 1.06 31.69 3.53
N LYS A 366 0.09 31.67 4.44
CA LYS A 366 -0.01 30.66 5.51
C LYS A 366 -0.17 29.27 4.93
N THR A 367 -1.17 29.06 4.08
CA THR A 367 -1.43 27.77 3.42
C THR A 367 -0.21 27.27 2.65
N LEU A 368 0.45 28.15 1.90
CA LEU A 368 1.66 27.80 1.17
C LEU A 368 2.83 27.45 2.08
N SER A 369 2.91 28.04 3.29
CA SER A 369 3.95 27.67 4.25
C SER A 369 3.72 26.31 4.88
N TRP A 370 2.47 25.97 5.19
CA TRP A 370 2.11 24.64 5.69
C TRP A 370 2.33 23.57 4.62
N HIS A 371 1.84 23.80 3.40
CA HIS A 371 2.03 22.90 2.28
C HIS A 371 3.51 22.65 1.97
N GLY A 372 4.34 23.71 1.97
CA GLY A 372 5.77 23.58 1.73
C GLY A 372 6.52 22.84 2.83
N SER A 373 6.29 23.19 4.10
CA SER A 373 7.00 22.56 5.23
C SER A 373 6.59 21.10 5.44
N ILE A 374 5.30 20.77 5.36
CA ILE A 374 4.85 19.37 5.46
C ILE A 374 5.27 18.59 4.21
N GLY A 375 5.20 19.20 3.03
CA GLY A 375 5.67 18.58 1.79
C GLY A 375 7.16 18.24 1.83
N LEU A 376 7.98 19.06 2.49
CA LEU A 376 9.40 18.78 2.71
C LEU A 376 9.61 17.48 3.51
N TRP A 377 8.93 17.33 4.64
CA TRP A 377 9.05 16.13 5.48
C TRP A 377 8.43 14.89 4.82
N ALA A 378 7.30 15.06 4.14
CA ALA A 378 6.62 13.98 3.45
C ALA A 378 7.39 13.50 2.20
N ALA A 379 8.20 14.35 1.55
CA ALA A 379 8.82 14.04 0.26
C ALA A 379 9.61 12.73 0.26
N VAL A 380 10.36 12.43 1.32
CA VAL A 380 11.13 11.18 1.43
C VAL A 380 10.19 9.97 1.41
N GLY A 381 9.14 9.99 2.24
CA GLY A 381 8.13 8.93 2.28
C GLY A 381 7.36 8.80 0.96
N LEU A 382 6.99 9.91 0.32
CA LEU A 382 6.26 9.88 -0.96
C LEU A 382 7.09 9.34 -2.11
N VAL A 383 8.39 9.66 -2.16
CA VAL A 383 9.29 9.09 -3.16
C VAL A 383 9.49 7.59 -2.90
N GLY A 384 9.66 7.18 -1.64
CA GLY A 384 9.75 5.78 -1.25
C GLY A 384 8.50 4.98 -1.65
N LEU A 385 7.31 5.46 -1.27
CA LEU A 385 6.03 4.82 -1.62
C LEU A 385 5.76 4.79 -3.12
N SER A 386 6.14 5.85 -3.84
CA SER A 386 6.03 5.89 -5.30
C SER A 386 6.94 4.86 -5.96
N ALA A 387 8.19 4.74 -5.49
CA ALA A 387 9.14 3.77 -6.00
C ALA A 387 8.65 2.34 -5.74
N THR A 388 8.24 2.02 -4.50
CA THR A 388 7.77 0.67 -4.17
C THR A 388 6.44 0.33 -4.85
N GLY A 389 5.47 1.25 -4.89
CA GLY A 389 4.20 1.03 -5.59
C GLY A 389 4.35 0.78 -7.10
N LEU A 390 5.38 1.32 -7.74
CA LEU A 390 5.68 1.05 -9.15
C LEU A 390 6.29 -0.34 -9.38
N THR A 391 6.92 -0.96 -8.37
CA THR A 391 7.57 -2.29 -8.54
C THR A 391 6.58 -3.43 -8.80
N TRP A 392 5.32 -3.29 -8.38
CA TRP A 392 4.26 -4.28 -8.61
C TRP A 392 3.08 -3.73 -9.42
N SER A 393 3.25 -2.57 -10.06
CA SER A 393 2.23 -2.05 -10.97
C SER A 393 2.21 -2.85 -12.28
N LYS A 394 1.15 -2.72 -13.08
CA LYS A 394 0.96 -3.54 -14.28
C LYS A 394 2.09 -3.36 -15.28
N TYR A 395 2.39 -2.14 -15.70
CA TYR A 395 3.38 -1.90 -16.76
C TYR A 395 4.76 -1.58 -16.22
N ALA A 396 4.86 -0.64 -15.28
CA ALA A 396 6.15 -0.31 -14.68
C ALA A 396 6.72 -1.48 -13.87
N GLY A 397 5.87 -2.23 -13.16
CA GLY A 397 6.29 -3.42 -12.40
C GLY A 397 6.80 -4.54 -13.30
N GLU A 398 6.15 -4.77 -14.45
CA GLU A 398 6.65 -5.74 -15.44
C GLU A 398 8.04 -5.35 -15.96
N ASN A 399 8.24 -4.07 -16.32
CA ASN A 399 9.56 -3.58 -16.77
C ASN A 399 10.62 -3.67 -15.66
N ILE A 400 10.25 -3.41 -14.41
CA ILE A 400 11.13 -3.55 -13.24
C ILE A 400 11.49 -5.01 -13.01
N GLY A 401 10.51 -5.93 -13.09
CA GLY A 401 10.73 -7.37 -12.98
C GLY A 401 11.68 -7.90 -14.04
N GLN A 402 11.45 -7.57 -15.31
CA GLN A 402 12.34 -7.96 -16.41
C GLN A 402 13.77 -7.41 -16.21
N LEU A 403 13.91 -6.20 -15.69
CA LEU A 403 15.22 -5.62 -15.37
C LEU A 403 15.87 -6.35 -14.20
N GLN A 404 15.12 -6.66 -13.16
CA GLN A 404 15.58 -7.40 -11.99
C GLN A 404 16.06 -8.80 -12.39
N ASP A 405 15.33 -9.51 -13.25
CA ASP A 405 15.71 -10.83 -13.77
C ASP A 405 17.03 -10.78 -14.55
N ARG A 406 17.18 -9.80 -15.46
CA ARG A 406 18.39 -9.61 -16.26
C ARG A 406 19.62 -9.25 -15.43
N LEU A 407 19.42 -8.64 -14.26
CA LEU A 407 20.48 -8.29 -13.32
C LEU A 407 20.80 -9.43 -12.33
N GLY A 408 20.17 -10.60 -12.46
CA GLY A 408 20.31 -11.71 -11.51
C GLY A 408 19.76 -11.38 -10.12
N GLY A 409 18.84 -10.41 -10.05
CA GLY A 409 18.25 -9.93 -8.80
C GLY A 409 16.90 -10.53 -8.48
N ALA A 410 16.39 -11.48 -9.28
CA ALA A 410 15.11 -12.15 -9.07
C ALA A 410 15.06 -12.84 -7.70
N THR A 411 13.86 -12.93 -7.12
CA THR A 411 13.67 -13.74 -5.90
C THR A 411 13.94 -15.20 -6.24
N PRO A 412 14.87 -15.87 -5.55
CA PRO A 412 15.15 -17.28 -5.80
C PRO A 412 13.90 -18.14 -5.55
N ALA A 413 13.74 -19.20 -6.33
CA ALA A 413 12.66 -20.15 -6.16
C ALA A 413 13.18 -21.44 -5.51
N LEU A 414 12.37 -21.98 -4.60
CA LEU A 414 12.62 -23.26 -3.94
C LEU A 414 12.16 -24.40 -4.85
N SER A 415 13.03 -25.37 -5.12
CA SER A 415 12.71 -26.54 -5.94
C SER A 415 12.00 -27.62 -5.13
N ALA A 416 10.69 -27.78 -5.37
CA ALA A 416 9.88 -28.80 -4.73
C ALA A 416 9.55 -29.99 -5.64
N THR A 417 10.19 -30.13 -6.80
CA THR A 417 9.90 -31.21 -7.77
C THR A 417 10.49 -32.54 -7.31
N LEU A 418 9.67 -33.59 -7.27
CA LEU A 418 10.06 -34.94 -6.87
C LEU A 418 10.80 -35.63 -8.04
N ASP A 419 12.07 -35.23 -8.22
CA ASP A 419 13.06 -35.65 -9.22
C ASP A 419 12.69 -35.50 -10.71
N PRO A 420 13.71 -35.31 -11.56
CA PRO A 420 14.00 -36.40 -12.51
C PRO A 420 15.47 -36.87 -12.53
N GLY A 421 16.34 -36.29 -11.69
CA GLY A 421 17.79 -36.46 -11.77
C GLY A 421 18.47 -35.51 -12.76
N ALA A 422 18.54 -34.21 -12.46
CA ALA A 422 19.50 -33.24 -13.01
C ALA A 422 19.33 -31.89 -12.30
N GLY A 423 20.43 -31.25 -11.94
CA GLY A 423 20.43 -29.98 -11.22
C GLY A 423 19.83 -28.80 -11.99
N ALA A 424 19.41 -27.80 -11.20
CA ALA A 424 19.27 -26.38 -11.51
C ALA A 424 18.98 -25.98 -12.97
N SER A 425 17.73 -25.63 -13.26
CA SER A 425 17.32 -24.32 -13.78
C SER A 425 15.90 -24.42 -14.32
N ASP A 426 14.94 -23.80 -13.61
CA ASP A 426 13.75 -23.27 -14.27
C ASP A 426 13.33 -22.01 -13.51
N GLY A 427 13.79 -20.87 -14.03
CA GLY A 427 13.30 -19.56 -13.66
C GLY A 427 12.01 -19.29 -14.44
N GLY A 428 10.89 -19.20 -13.74
CA GLY A 428 9.60 -18.91 -14.35
C GLY A 428 8.52 -18.67 -13.30
N GLY A 429 8.23 -17.38 -13.06
CA GLY A 429 7.09 -16.77 -12.39
C GLY A 429 6.13 -17.63 -11.54
N GLU A 430 5.96 -17.20 -10.28
CA GLU A 430 4.77 -17.51 -9.47
C GLU A 430 3.52 -16.81 -10.04
N HIS A 431 3.04 -17.26 -11.20
CA HIS A 431 1.70 -17.06 -11.74
C HIS A 431 1.43 -18.18 -12.77
N ALA A 432 1.07 -19.38 -12.31
CA ALA A 432 0.69 -20.48 -13.19
C ALA A 432 -0.49 -21.26 -12.62
N GLY A 433 -1.64 -20.59 -12.55
CA GLY A 433 -2.94 -21.24 -12.72
C GLY A 433 -3.30 -21.16 -14.21
N HIS A 434 -2.78 -22.07 -15.02
CA HIS A 434 -3.25 -22.24 -16.40
C HIS A 434 -3.68 -23.69 -16.63
N ILE A 435 -4.93 -23.78 -17.09
CA ILE A 435 -5.66 -24.97 -17.50
C ILE A 435 -4.94 -25.57 -18.72
N MET A 436 -4.62 -26.86 -18.66
CA MET A 436 -4.32 -27.65 -19.87
C MET A 436 -5.60 -28.34 -20.31
N PRO A 437 -5.98 -28.31 -21.59
CA PRO A 437 -7.08 -29.11 -22.10
C PRO A 437 -6.69 -30.59 -22.21
N ASP A 438 -7.74 -31.39 -22.15
CA ASP A 438 -7.79 -32.85 -22.01
C ASP A 438 -6.91 -33.63 -23.00
N GLY A 439 -6.26 -34.69 -22.51
CA GLY A 439 -5.36 -35.51 -23.33
C GLY A 439 -4.59 -36.58 -22.57
N THR A 440 -5.27 -37.70 -22.27
CA THR A 440 -4.71 -39.00 -21.82
C THR A 440 -3.91 -38.97 -20.50
N GLU A 441 -4.63 -39.25 -19.41
CA GLU A 441 -4.06 -39.55 -18.10
C GLU A 441 -3.17 -40.81 -18.14
N MET A 442 -1.86 -40.62 -18.20
CA MET A 442 -0.94 -41.60 -17.63
C MET A 442 -0.91 -41.38 -16.11
N THR A 443 -1.61 -42.26 -15.39
CA THR A 443 -1.66 -42.31 -13.93
C THR A 443 -0.28 -42.68 -13.38
N MET A 444 0.59 -41.69 -13.19
CA MET A 444 1.75 -41.88 -12.32
C MET A 444 1.24 -41.94 -10.86
N PRO A 445 1.55 -43.02 -10.12
CA PRO A 445 1.08 -43.18 -8.75
C PRO A 445 1.69 -42.08 -7.87
N MET A 446 0.84 -41.44 -7.05
CA MET A 446 1.32 -40.77 -5.84
C MET A 446 2.16 -41.78 -5.04
N PRO A 447 3.27 -41.38 -4.41
CA PRO A 447 4.02 -42.29 -3.54
C PRO A 447 3.03 -42.92 -2.55
N ALA A 448 3.04 -44.26 -2.47
CA ALA A 448 2.03 -45.05 -1.77
C ALA A 448 1.97 -44.79 -0.25
N THR A 449 2.93 -44.03 0.28
CA THR A 449 2.97 -43.55 1.66
C THR A 449 3.40 -42.10 1.68
N ASP A 450 2.45 -41.20 1.93
CA ASP A 450 2.71 -39.81 2.31
C ASP A 450 3.03 -39.76 3.81
N ILE A 451 4.16 -39.15 4.18
CA ILE A 451 4.57 -38.96 5.57
C ILE A 451 3.58 -38.12 6.40
N GLY A 452 2.76 -37.32 5.73
CA GLY A 452 1.76 -36.44 6.32
C GLY A 452 2.35 -35.11 6.82
N VAL A 453 1.45 -34.13 7.00
CA VAL A 453 1.77 -32.75 7.41
C VAL A 453 2.56 -32.67 8.73
N ASP A 454 2.25 -33.52 9.71
CA ASP A 454 2.93 -33.51 11.01
C ASP A 454 4.43 -33.81 10.88
N LYS A 455 4.78 -34.84 10.11
CA LYS A 455 6.18 -35.22 9.88
C LYS A 455 6.90 -34.20 8.99
N ALA A 456 6.21 -33.63 8.00
CA ALA A 456 6.77 -32.61 7.14
C ALA A 456 7.14 -31.34 7.93
N VAL A 457 6.26 -30.89 8.84
CA VAL A 457 6.54 -29.77 9.75
C VAL A 457 7.67 -30.11 10.71
N ALA A 458 7.71 -31.33 11.25
CA ALA A 458 8.81 -31.75 12.12
C ALA A 458 10.17 -31.74 11.39
N ALA A 459 10.21 -32.22 10.15
CA ALA A 459 11.41 -32.18 9.31
C ALA A 459 11.85 -30.74 9.03
N ALA A 460 10.93 -29.84 8.70
CA ALA A 460 11.23 -28.43 8.48
C ALA A 460 11.76 -27.74 9.73
N ARG A 461 11.16 -27.99 10.90
CA ARG A 461 11.67 -27.48 12.19
C ARG A 461 13.06 -28.01 12.51
N ALA A 462 13.33 -29.29 12.23
CA ALA A 462 14.66 -29.87 12.39
C ALA A 462 15.70 -29.25 11.45
N ALA A 463 15.27 -28.77 10.28
CA ALA A 463 16.08 -27.98 9.36
C ALA A 463 16.17 -26.49 9.76
N GLY A 464 15.62 -26.06 10.90
CA GLY A 464 15.72 -24.68 11.37
C GLY A 464 14.73 -23.70 10.74
N VAL A 465 13.64 -24.19 10.16
CA VAL A 465 12.47 -23.38 9.74
C VAL A 465 11.42 -23.52 10.83
N THR A 466 11.38 -22.55 11.76
CA THR A 466 10.62 -22.69 13.03
C THR A 466 9.57 -21.61 13.24
N GLU A 467 9.81 -20.41 12.75
CA GLU A 467 8.97 -19.24 13.04
C GLU A 467 7.77 -19.16 12.07
N SER A 468 6.59 -18.82 12.62
CA SER A 468 5.35 -18.53 11.87
C SER A 468 5.20 -19.29 10.53
N LEU A 469 4.95 -20.59 10.63
CA LEU A 469 5.04 -21.51 9.49
C LEU A 469 3.83 -21.41 8.56
N ARG A 470 4.10 -21.49 7.25
CA ARG A 470 3.11 -21.74 6.20
C ARG A 470 3.49 -23.02 5.47
N VAL A 471 2.63 -24.03 5.55
CA VAL A 471 2.81 -25.31 4.85
C VAL A 471 1.92 -25.33 3.62
N THR A 472 2.51 -25.60 2.46
CA THR A 472 1.82 -25.97 1.24
C THR A 472 1.89 -27.49 1.09
N LEU A 473 0.74 -28.12 0.88
CA LEU A 473 0.64 -29.57 0.71
C LEU A 473 1.20 -30.01 -0.66
N PRO A 474 1.70 -31.25 -0.77
CA PRO A 474 2.23 -31.77 -2.01
C PRO A 474 1.15 -31.82 -3.10
N ALA A 475 1.53 -31.44 -4.31
CA ALA A 475 0.75 -31.66 -5.52
C ALA A 475 1.37 -32.79 -6.34
N LYS A 476 0.73 -33.21 -7.44
CA LYS A 476 1.27 -34.27 -8.31
C LYS A 476 2.70 -33.92 -8.76
N GLY A 477 3.67 -34.77 -8.40
CA GLY A 477 5.09 -34.57 -8.73
C GLY A 477 5.82 -33.50 -7.92
N LYS A 478 5.19 -32.93 -6.87
CA LYS A 478 5.80 -31.94 -5.98
C LYS A 478 5.73 -32.36 -4.51
N GLY A 479 6.77 -32.04 -3.75
CA GLY A 479 6.81 -32.25 -2.31
C GLY A 479 6.10 -31.15 -1.51
N TYR A 480 6.15 -31.30 -0.19
CA TYR A 480 5.71 -30.25 0.73
C TYR A 480 6.61 -29.03 0.61
N VAL A 481 6.04 -27.85 0.78
CA VAL A 481 6.81 -26.62 0.91
C VAL A 481 6.47 -25.99 2.25
N VAL A 482 7.47 -25.84 3.11
CA VAL A 482 7.32 -25.20 4.43
C VAL A 482 8.14 -23.93 4.42
N LYS A 483 7.49 -22.78 4.65
CA LYS A 483 8.15 -21.47 4.68
C LYS A 483 7.82 -20.70 5.96
N GLU A 484 8.76 -19.92 6.45
CA GLU A 484 8.51 -18.91 7.47
C GLU A 484 7.84 -17.67 6.85
N ALA A 485 7.01 -17.00 7.64
CA ALA A 485 6.24 -15.84 7.18
C ALA A 485 6.37 -14.60 8.07
N ASP A 486 7.38 -14.55 8.94
CA ASP A 486 7.61 -13.39 9.79
C ASP A 486 8.36 -12.29 9.02
N LYS A 487 7.65 -11.17 8.83
CA LYS A 487 8.13 -9.99 8.11
C LYS A 487 8.53 -8.86 9.04
N THR A 488 8.40 -9.06 10.35
CA THR A 488 8.84 -8.09 11.37
C THR A 488 10.33 -8.26 11.61
N LEU A 489 11.03 -7.23 12.09
CA LEU A 489 12.46 -7.33 12.36
C LEU A 489 12.72 -8.02 13.72
N PRO A 490 13.62 -9.03 13.80
CA PRO A 490 14.39 -9.64 12.71
C PRO A 490 13.54 -10.49 11.76
N VAL A 491 13.78 -10.39 10.45
CA VAL A 491 12.97 -11.06 9.41
C VAL A 491 13.32 -12.54 9.31
N HIS A 492 12.28 -13.39 9.28
CA HIS A 492 12.38 -14.85 9.14
C HIS A 492 11.54 -15.30 7.94
N LEU A 493 12.22 -15.60 6.83
CA LEU A 493 11.62 -15.97 5.54
C LEU A 493 12.29 -17.21 4.94
N ASP A 494 12.87 -18.06 5.78
CA ASP A 494 13.52 -19.28 5.32
C ASP A 494 12.47 -20.29 4.84
N SER A 495 12.88 -21.16 3.92
CA SER A 495 11.99 -22.16 3.35
C SER A 495 12.70 -23.45 2.99
N VAL A 496 11.96 -24.56 3.09
CA VAL A 496 12.43 -25.90 2.74
C VAL A 496 11.38 -26.66 1.96
N ALA A 497 11.84 -27.48 1.02
CA ALA A 497 11.02 -28.46 0.32
C ALA A 497 11.24 -29.84 0.97
N VAL A 498 10.16 -30.56 1.25
CA VAL A 498 10.21 -31.86 1.94
C VAL A 498 9.58 -32.95 1.09
N ASP A 499 10.31 -34.03 0.90
CA ASP A 499 9.85 -35.20 0.14
C ASP A 499 8.70 -35.89 0.89
N PRO A 500 7.52 -36.07 0.27
CA PRO A 500 6.38 -36.69 0.91
C PRO A 500 6.57 -38.20 1.13
N ALA A 501 7.53 -38.85 0.46
CA ALA A 501 7.74 -40.29 0.60
C ALA A 501 8.52 -40.65 1.88
N ASP A 502 9.55 -39.88 2.23
CA ASP A 502 10.47 -40.21 3.33
C ASP A 502 10.76 -39.06 4.31
N GLY A 503 10.30 -37.84 4.01
CA GLY A 503 10.52 -36.66 4.84
C GLY A 503 11.90 -36.02 4.70
N ARG A 504 12.68 -36.40 3.69
CA ARG A 504 13.99 -35.79 3.41
C ARG A 504 13.82 -34.36 2.90
N ILE A 505 14.71 -33.46 3.32
CA ILE A 505 14.81 -32.11 2.74
C ILE A 505 15.35 -32.23 1.32
N MET A 506 14.56 -31.77 0.35
CA MET A 506 14.87 -31.80 -1.07
C MET A 506 15.68 -30.58 -1.49
N ASP A 507 15.28 -29.43 -0.96
CA ASP A 507 15.89 -28.13 -1.24
C ASP A 507 15.68 -27.20 -0.05
N GLU A 508 16.55 -26.21 0.08
CA GLU A 508 16.56 -25.24 1.16
C GLU A 508 16.90 -23.86 0.59
N LEU A 509 16.13 -22.86 0.99
CA LEU A 509 16.32 -21.49 0.57
C LEU A 509 16.23 -20.56 1.79
N ARG A 510 17.37 -19.97 2.15
CA ARG A 510 17.49 -19.02 3.25
C ARG A 510 17.31 -17.59 2.77
N PHE A 511 16.69 -16.75 3.60
CA PHE A 511 16.54 -15.33 3.29
C PHE A 511 17.91 -14.62 3.14
N ALA A 512 18.91 -15.07 3.90
CA ALA A 512 20.28 -14.55 3.81
C ALA A 512 20.91 -14.74 2.41
N ASP A 513 20.50 -15.78 1.69
CA ASP A 513 21.02 -16.13 0.36
C ASP A 513 20.28 -15.40 -0.78
N TYR A 514 19.27 -14.59 -0.46
CA TYR A 514 18.57 -13.80 -1.47
C TYR A 514 19.52 -12.76 -2.08
N PRO A 515 19.48 -12.53 -3.41
CA PRO A 515 20.15 -11.41 -4.02
C PRO A 515 19.75 -10.10 -3.34
N LEU A 516 20.69 -9.16 -3.22
CA LEU A 516 20.46 -7.87 -2.55
C LEU A 516 19.24 -7.13 -3.13
N LEU A 517 19.03 -7.21 -4.45
CA LEU A 517 17.88 -6.57 -5.10
C LEU A 517 16.56 -7.21 -4.66
N ALA A 518 16.51 -8.54 -4.52
CA ALA A 518 15.33 -9.25 -3.99
C ALA A 518 15.05 -8.87 -2.53
N GLN A 519 16.09 -8.81 -1.69
CA GLN A 519 15.95 -8.35 -0.30
C GLN A 519 15.42 -6.92 -0.22
N LEU A 520 16.00 -6.00 -1.00
CA LEU A 520 15.58 -4.59 -1.03
C LEU A 520 14.14 -4.42 -1.55
N THR A 521 13.76 -5.15 -2.60
CA THR A 521 12.37 -5.14 -3.09
C THR A 521 11.43 -5.67 -2.03
N ARG A 522 11.80 -6.75 -1.33
CA ARG A 522 10.99 -7.29 -0.23
C ARG A 522 10.83 -6.30 0.92
N PHE A 523 11.93 -5.73 1.43
CA PHE A 523 11.87 -4.70 2.46
C PHE A 523 11.07 -3.47 2.00
N GLY A 524 11.18 -3.09 0.73
CA GLY A 524 10.41 -1.99 0.15
C GLY A 524 8.90 -2.27 0.17
N ILE A 525 8.48 -3.47 -0.25
CA ILE A 525 7.09 -3.92 -0.18
C ILE A 525 6.62 -3.93 1.26
N ASP A 526 7.35 -4.57 2.16
CA ASP A 526 6.95 -4.72 3.57
C ASP A 526 6.90 -3.36 4.29
N LEU A 527 7.78 -2.41 3.93
CA LEU A 527 7.72 -1.04 4.41
C LEU A 527 6.47 -0.32 3.91
N HIS A 528 6.13 -0.45 2.63
CA HIS A 528 4.92 0.13 2.05
C HIS A 528 3.65 -0.44 2.70
N MET A 529 3.65 -1.74 3.00
CA MET A 529 2.51 -2.48 3.55
C MET A 529 2.36 -2.34 5.06
N GLY A 530 3.32 -1.72 5.76
CA GLY A 530 3.23 -1.51 7.21
C GLY A 530 3.73 -2.69 8.06
N LEU A 531 4.60 -3.56 7.52
CA LEU A 531 4.95 -4.84 8.16
C LEU A 531 6.31 -4.83 8.87
N THR A 532 7.35 -4.27 8.25
CA THR A 532 8.75 -4.41 8.72
C THR A 532 8.99 -3.99 10.19
N PHE A 533 8.39 -2.87 10.63
CA PHE A 533 8.49 -2.38 12.01
C PHE A 533 7.16 -2.46 12.78
N GLY A 534 6.24 -3.33 12.32
CA GLY A 534 4.91 -3.48 12.90
C GLY A 534 4.17 -2.15 13.07
N ILE A 535 3.64 -1.90 14.27
CA ILE A 535 2.81 -0.72 14.56
C ILE A 535 3.54 0.61 14.30
N ALA A 536 4.85 0.68 14.51
CA ALA A 536 5.62 1.90 14.25
C ALA A 536 5.60 2.28 12.76
N ASN A 537 5.71 1.27 11.88
CA ASN A 537 5.61 1.48 10.44
C ASN A 537 4.19 1.92 10.05
N GLN A 538 3.16 1.26 10.58
CA GLN A 538 1.76 1.60 10.31
C GLN A 538 1.41 3.03 10.74
N LEU A 539 1.88 3.48 11.92
CA LEU A 539 1.69 4.84 12.38
C LEU A 539 2.42 5.87 11.48
N ALA A 540 3.62 5.53 11.00
CA ALA A 540 4.35 6.38 10.06
C ALA A 540 3.61 6.52 8.72
N LEU A 541 3.10 5.41 8.17
CA LEU A 541 2.27 5.41 6.96
C LEU A 541 0.96 6.18 7.16
N ALA A 542 0.31 6.01 8.32
CA ALA A 542 -0.90 6.74 8.66
C ALA A 542 -0.66 8.25 8.73
N ALA A 543 0.42 8.68 9.38
CA ALA A 543 0.82 10.09 9.43
C ALA A 543 1.13 10.64 8.04
N LEU A 544 1.79 9.85 7.18
CA LEU A 544 2.09 10.22 5.80
C LEU A 544 0.82 10.34 4.94
N ALA A 545 -0.12 9.40 5.07
CA ALA A 545 -1.42 9.43 4.39
C ALA A 545 -2.21 10.68 4.76
N VAL A 546 -2.33 10.99 6.06
CA VAL A 546 -2.98 12.21 6.56
C VAL A 546 -2.26 13.46 6.04
N ALA A 547 -0.93 13.48 6.03
CA ALA A 547 -0.15 14.57 5.48
C ALA A 547 -0.46 14.80 3.99
N VAL A 548 -0.54 13.74 3.18
CA VAL A 548 -0.91 13.82 1.75
C VAL A 548 -2.29 14.42 1.57
N MET A 549 -3.28 13.95 2.33
CA MET A 549 -4.64 14.49 2.28
C MET A 549 -4.65 16.00 2.58
N PHE A 550 -3.92 16.45 3.60
CA PHE A 550 -3.78 17.89 3.90
C PHE A 550 -3.04 18.66 2.80
N LEU A 551 -1.96 18.09 2.23
CA LEU A 551 -1.21 18.71 1.14
C LEU A 551 -2.10 18.95 -0.09
N ILE A 552 -2.95 17.98 -0.42
CA ILE A 552 -3.92 18.06 -1.52
C ILE A 552 -4.98 19.12 -1.23
N VAL A 553 -5.59 19.09 -0.04
CA VAL A 553 -6.58 20.10 0.38
C VAL A 553 -5.99 21.51 0.35
N TRP A 554 -4.76 21.70 0.83
CA TRP A 554 -4.07 22.98 0.73
C TRP A 554 -3.70 23.37 -0.69
N GLY A 555 -3.35 22.41 -1.56
CA GLY A 555 -3.14 22.61 -2.99
C GLY A 555 -4.39 23.21 -3.66
N TYR A 556 -5.54 22.54 -3.49
CA TYR A 556 -6.82 23.02 -4.01
C TYR A 556 -7.25 24.35 -3.39
N ARG A 557 -7.08 24.52 -2.06
CA ARG A 557 -7.35 25.80 -1.40
C ARG A 557 -6.51 26.93 -2.00
N MET A 558 -5.22 26.71 -2.23
CA MET A 558 -4.34 27.69 -2.86
C MET A 558 -4.72 28.01 -4.30
N TRP A 559 -5.26 27.05 -5.04
CA TRP A 559 -5.80 27.26 -6.38
C TRP A 559 -7.10 28.08 -6.33
N TRP A 560 -8.03 27.71 -5.46
CA TRP A 560 -9.31 28.40 -5.23
C TRP A 560 -9.11 29.86 -4.81
N MET A 561 -8.09 30.16 -4.00
CA MET A 561 -7.73 31.52 -3.59
C MET A 561 -7.12 32.38 -4.73
N ARG A 562 -6.85 31.82 -5.91
CA ARG A 562 -6.39 32.58 -7.10
C ARG A 562 -7.54 33.03 -8.02
N ARG A 563 -8.79 32.71 -7.67
CA ARG A 563 -9.94 33.17 -8.45
C ARG A 563 -9.97 34.71 -8.47
N PRO A 564 -10.26 35.35 -9.60
CA PRO A 564 -10.59 36.77 -9.62
C PRO A 564 -11.84 36.98 -8.76
N THR A 565 -11.69 37.62 -7.60
CA THR A 565 -12.83 37.94 -6.72
C THR A 565 -13.51 39.25 -7.08
N LYS A 566 -12.90 40.05 -7.97
CA LYS A 566 -13.38 41.37 -8.39
C LYS A 566 -14.21 41.35 -9.68
N ASP A 567 -14.03 40.33 -10.52
CA ASP A 567 -14.85 40.12 -11.71
C ASP A 567 -15.99 39.15 -11.31
N ARG A 568 -17.25 39.59 -11.35
CA ARG A 568 -18.45 38.82 -10.95
C ARG A 568 -18.74 37.56 -11.80
N ALA A 569 -17.78 37.07 -12.57
CA ALA A 569 -17.88 35.81 -13.29
C ALA A 569 -17.46 34.64 -12.39
N LEU A 570 -18.14 33.49 -12.51
CA LEU A 570 -17.67 32.21 -11.97
C LEU A 570 -16.35 31.84 -12.66
N SER A 571 -15.23 32.37 -12.16
CA SER A 571 -13.91 32.20 -12.74
C SER A 571 -13.06 31.30 -11.86
N VAL A 572 -12.50 30.24 -12.44
CA VAL A 572 -11.49 29.40 -11.79
C VAL A 572 -10.13 30.12 -11.71
N GLY A 573 -9.22 29.64 -10.85
CA GLY A 573 -7.89 30.23 -10.68
C GLY A 573 -7.07 30.20 -11.98
N ARG A 574 -6.37 31.30 -12.31
CA ARG A 574 -5.57 31.41 -13.55
C ARG A 574 -4.50 30.31 -13.67
N ALA A 575 -4.50 29.65 -14.83
CA ALA A 575 -3.52 28.67 -15.28
C ALA A 575 -2.08 29.22 -15.26
N GLN A 576 -1.09 28.33 -15.14
CA GLN A 576 0.33 28.72 -15.26
C GLN A 576 0.70 29.04 -16.71
N PRO A 577 1.43 30.14 -16.98
CA PRO A 577 1.69 30.62 -18.33
C PRO A 577 2.54 29.64 -19.16
N ARG A 578 2.28 29.64 -20.48
CA ARG A 578 2.99 28.83 -21.49
C ARG A 578 4.40 29.34 -21.79
N GLY A 579 5.22 28.48 -22.39
CA GLY A 579 6.49 28.89 -23.02
C GLY A 579 7.74 28.79 -22.14
N ALA A 580 7.65 28.16 -20.96
CA ALA A 580 8.80 27.97 -20.07
C ALA A 580 9.97 27.22 -20.74
N TRP A 581 9.66 26.19 -21.54
CA TRP A 581 10.65 25.37 -22.26
C TRP A 581 11.51 26.17 -23.25
N ARG A 582 10.96 27.21 -23.87
CA ARG A 582 11.67 28.08 -24.82
C ARG A 582 12.78 28.91 -24.17
N ARG A 583 12.81 28.98 -22.85
CA ARG A 583 13.80 29.74 -22.07
C ARG A 583 14.94 28.87 -21.55
N LEU A 584 14.89 27.55 -21.76
CA LEU A 584 15.94 26.64 -21.34
C LEU A 584 17.07 26.60 -22.38
N PRO A 585 18.34 26.63 -21.96
CA PRO A 585 19.45 26.41 -22.87
C PRO A 585 19.40 24.98 -23.43
N VAL A 586 19.78 24.81 -24.70
CA VAL A 586 19.75 23.53 -25.40
C VAL A 586 20.55 22.45 -24.66
N THR A 587 21.65 22.84 -24.01
CA THR A 587 22.50 21.96 -23.19
C THR A 587 21.80 21.34 -21.97
N VAL A 588 20.74 21.97 -21.47
CA VAL A 588 19.91 21.41 -20.38
C VAL A 588 18.68 20.71 -20.96
N LEU A 589 18.12 21.26 -22.04
CA LEU A 589 16.90 20.75 -22.66
C LEU A 589 17.09 19.35 -23.25
N LEU A 590 18.15 19.11 -24.02
CA LEU A 590 18.40 17.83 -24.68
C LEU A 590 18.59 16.67 -23.69
N PRO A 591 19.48 16.74 -22.67
CA PRO A 591 19.62 15.65 -21.71
C PRO A 591 18.34 15.46 -20.89
N PHE A 592 17.64 16.53 -20.51
CA PHE A 592 16.37 16.43 -19.82
C PHE A 592 15.29 15.72 -20.67
N ALA A 593 15.22 16.05 -21.96
CA ALA A 593 14.32 15.38 -22.89
C ALA A 593 14.68 13.90 -23.06
N ALA A 594 15.97 13.57 -23.20
CA ALA A 594 16.44 12.19 -23.30
C ALA A 594 16.06 11.37 -22.05
N VAL A 595 16.33 11.88 -20.84
CA VAL A 595 15.91 11.24 -19.58
C VAL A 595 14.40 11.08 -19.52
N THR A 596 13.64 12.10 -19.91
CA THR A 596 12.17 12.04 -19.93
C THR A 596 11.64 10.96 -20.87
N VAL A 597 12.26 10.77 -22.04
CA VAL A 597 11.89 9.71 -22.99
C VAL A 597 12.22 8.33 -22.43
N VAL A 598 13.42 8.14 -21.85
CA VAL A 598 13.81 6.86 -21.24
C VAL A 598 12.88 6.50 -20.08
N VAL A 599 12.61 7.45 -19.19
CA VAL A 599 11.69 7.24 -18.06
C VAL A 599 10.26 7.01 -18.54
N GLY A 600 9.81 7.74 -19.57
CA GLY A 600 8.47 7.59 -20.14
C GLY A 600 8.28 6.27 -20.89
N TRP A 601 9.34 5.70 -21.46
CA TRP A 601 9.33 4.33 -21.98
C TRP A 601 9.21 3.34 -20.82
N PHE A 602 10.10 3.44 -19.83
CA PHE A 602 10.15 2.48 -18.72
C PHE A 602 8.92 2.52 -17.81
N VAL A 603 8.25 3.67 -17.75
CA VAL A 603 6.98 3.89 -17.02
C VAL A 603 5.93 4.38 -18.03
N PRO A 604 5.28 3.47 -18.79
CA PRO A 604 4.46 3.84 -19.95
C PRO A 604 3.32 4.81 -19.63
N LEU A 605 2.62 4.64 -18.51
CA LEU A 605 1.51 5.52 -18.15
C LEU A 605 1.95 6.95 -17.86
N LEU A 606 3.16 7.13 -17.33
CA LEU A 606 3.77 8.45 -17.20
C LEU A 606 4.10 9.04 -18.58
N GLY A 607 4.73 8.24 -19.45
CA GLY A 607 5.11 8.67 -20.81
C GLY A 607 3.90 9.06 -21.66
N LEU A 608 2.87 8.22 -21.70
CA LEU A 608 1.64 8.43 -22.47
C LEU A 608 0.85 9.64 -21.97
N SER A 609 0.68 9.77 -20.65
CA SER A 609 -0.04 10.92 -20.08
C SER A 609 0.73 12.24 -20.26
N LEU A 610 2.06 12.21 -20.17
CA LEU A 610 2.89 13.37 -20.49
C LEU A 610 2.79 13.74 -21.98
N LEU A 611 2.81 12.76 -22.89
CA LEU A 611 2.63 13.00 -24.32
C LEU A 611 1.26 13.61 -24.62
N ALA A 612 0.19 13.06 -24.04
CA ALA A 612 -1.16 13.62 -24.15
C ALA A 612 -1.21 15.06 -23.64
N PHE A 613 -0.60 15.35 -22.49
CA PHE A 613 -0.48 16.71 -21.97
C PHE A 613 0.26 17.63 -22.94
N LEU A 614 1.37 17.19 -23.55
CA LEU A 614 2.13 17.99 -24.51
C LEU A 614 1.35 18.26 -25.81
N VAL A 615 0.61 17.28 -26.32
CA VAL A 615 -0.26 17.43 -27.51
C VAL A 615 -1.36 18.45 -27.25
N VAL A 616 -2.09 18.31 -26.14
CA VAL A 616 -3.12 19.29 -25.73
C VAL A 616 -2.48 20.66 -25.48
N ASP A 617 -1.29 20.69 -24.88
CA ASP A 617 -0.59 21.94 -24.61
C ASP A 617 -0.23 22.68 -25.91
N GLY A 618 0.25 21.94 -26.91
CA GLY A 618 0.58 22.42 -28.25
C GLY A 618 -0.64 22.91 -29.01
N ALA A 619 -1.71 22.11 -29.07
CA ALA A 619 -2.94 22.42 -29.79
C ALA A 619 -3.60 23.72 -29.28
N LEU A 620 -3.74 23.86 -27.96
CA LEU A 620 -4.24 25.09 -27.33
C LEU A 620 -3.30 26.30 -27.53
N GLY A 621 -1.98 26.06 -27.55
CA GLY A 621 -1.00 27.10 -27.86
C GLY A 621 -1.10 27.59 -29.31
N PHE A 622 -1.40 26.69 -30.24
CA PHE A 622 -1.61 26.98 -31.63
C PHE A 622 -2.94 27.74 -31.86
N ALA A 623 -4.02 27.29 -31.22
CA ALA A 623 -5.32 27.96 -31.28
C ALA A 623 -5.28 29.39 -30.74
N THR A 624 -4.58 29.63 -29.61
CA THR A 624 -4.44 30.98 -29.04
C THR A 624 -3.61 31.91 -29.92
N ARG A 625 -2.56 31.41 -30.58
CA ARG A 625 -1.80 32.18 -31.58
C ARG A 625 -2.64 32.56 -32.80
N ARG A 626 -3.51 31.66 -33.26
CA ARG A 626 -4.42 31.95 -34.40
C ARG A 626 -5.51 32.98 -34.05
N ARG A 627 -5.93 33.04 -32.78
CA ARG A 627 -6.94 33.99 -32.29
C ARG A 627 -6.37 35.34 -31.85
N ALA A 628 -5.05 35.47 -31.72
CA ALA A 628 -4.43 36.75 -31.42
C ALA A 628 -4.64 37.68 -32.65
N PRO A 629 -5.25 38.86 -32.48
CA PRO A 629 -5.38 39.80 -33.59
C PRO A 629 -3.98 40.08 -34.13
N LYS A 630 -3.80 40.00 -35.46
CA LYS A 630 -2.59 40.52 -36.10
C LYS A 630 -2.49 41.98 -35.67
N ALA A 631 -1.51 42.30 -34.84
CA ALA A 631 -1.15 43.69 -34.61
C ALA A 631 -0.75 44.25 -35.98
N ALA A 632 -1.62 45.13 -36.50
CA ALA A 632 -1.39 45.88 -37.72
C ALA A 632 -0.34 46.97 -37.45
#